data_AF-A0A536ZSY0-F1
#
_entry.id   AF-A0A536ZSY0-F1
#
_cell.length_a   1.000
_cell.length_b   1.000
_cell.length_c   1.000
_cell.angle_alpha   90.00
_cell.angle_beta   90.00
_cell.angle_gamma   90.00
#
_symmetry.space_group_name_H-M   'P 1'
#
loop_
_entity.id
_entity.type
_entity.pdbx_description
1 polymer ?
#
loop_
_entity_poly.entity_id
_entity_poly.type
_entity_poly.pdbx_seq_one_letter_code
_entity_poly.pdbx_strand_id
1 'polypeptide(L)'
;MLQELSGSPVAEKWAPSVEVFKDVPHVSRSSQQLTLMALGKASLVQIIERVEKSQSGTVFSVTPVIRNHKPVAEVLVADKGKVTRLMQPL
;
A
#
# COMPACT_ATOMS: atom_id res chain seq x y z
N MET A 1 21.22 -0.08 -20.46
CA MET A 1 20.03 -0.69 -19.85
C MET A 1 20.42 -1.01 -18.41
N LEU A 2 19.69 -0.52 -17.39
CA LEU A 2 20.01 -0.79 -15.98
C LEU A 2 19.57 -2.23 -15.64
N GLN A 3 20.44 -2.98 -14.97
CA GLN A 3 20.17 -4.36 -14.53
C GLN A 3 20.45 -4.45 -13.03
N GLU A 4 19.47 -4.94 -12.25
CA GLU A 4 19.67 -5.27 -10.85
C GLU A 4 20.04 -6.75 -10.72
N LEU A 5 20.94 -7.04 -9.78
CA LEU A 5 21.53 -8.36 -9.56
C LEU A 5 21.16 -8.82 -8.16
N SER A 6 20.49 -9.97 -8.06
CA SER A 6 20.09 -10.57 -6.78
C SER A 6 20.87 -11.86 -6.54
N GLY A 7 21.22 -12.15 -5.28
CA GLY A 7 21.96 -13.35 -4.93
C GLY A 7 22.07 -13.55 -3.43
N SER A 8 22.38 -14.78 -3.00
CA SER A 8 22.53 -15.11 -1.59
C SER A 8 23.84 -14.53 -1.03
N PRO A 9 23.80 -13.77 0.08
CA PRO A 9 25.02 -13.25 0.70
C PRO A 9 25.83 -14.32 1.44
N VAL A 10 25.29 -15.54 1.59
CA VAL A 10 25.92 -16.65 2.32
C VAL A 10 26.44 -17.76 1.41
N ALA A 11 26.37 -17.59 0.08
CA ALA A 11 26.92 -18.56 -0.86
C ALA A 11 28.46 -18.49 -0.87
N GLU A 12 29.12 -19.63 -1.06
CA GLU A 12 30.59 -19.74 -1.15
C GLU A 12 31.18 -18.91 -2.31
N LYS A 13 30.41 -18.73 -3.40
CA LYS A 13 30.75 -17.87 -4.53
C LYS A 13 29.57 -17.01 -4.94
N TRP A 14 29.84 -15.73 -5.19
CA TRP A 14 28.86 -14.78 -5.70
C TRP A 14 28.49 -15.13 -7.15
N ALA A 15 27.24 -15.54 -7.35
CA ALA A 15 26.66 -15.89 -8.64
C ALA A 15 25.24 -15.30 -8.74
N PRO A 16 25.11 -13.97 -8.98
CA PRO A 16 23.82 -13.33 -8.96
C PRO A 16 22.99 -13.69 -10.20
N SER A 17 21.69 -13.80 -10.01
CA SER A 17 20.73 -13.78 -11.11
C SER A 17 20.37 -12.32 -11.45
N VAL A 18 20.07 -12.08 -12.72
CA VAL A 18 19.43 -10.82 -13.13
C VAL A 18 18.04 -10.80 -12.52
N GLU A 19 17.79 -9.81 -11.68
CA GLU A 19 16.49 -9.59 -11.10
C GLU A 19 15.56 -8.99 -12.16
N VAL A 20 14.49 -9.71 -12.50
CA VAL A 20 13.46 -9.20 -13.41
C VAL A 20 12.41 -8.48 -12.57
N PHE A 21 12.67 -7.20 -12.29
CA PHE A 21 11.69 -6.35 -11.62
C PHE A 21 10.49 -6.14 -12.55
N LYS A 22 9.29 -6.53 -12.11
CA LYS A 22 8.05 -6.24 -12.83
C LYS A 22 7.64 -4.79 -12.56
N ASP A 23 8.42 -3.84 -13.07
CA ASP A 23 8.23 -2.40 -12.77
C ASP A 23 6.85 -1.91 -13.16
N VAL A 24 6.30 -2.39 -14.29
CA VAL A 24 5.02 -1.92 -14.81
C VAL A 24 3.90 -2.05 -13.76
N PRO A 25 3.63 -3.23 -13.15
CA PRO A 25 2.68 -3.35 -12.05
C PRO A 25 2.91 -2.41 -10.86
N HIS A 26 4.17 -2.20 -10.47
CA HIS A 26 4.50 -1.36 -9.31
C HIS A 26 4.29 0.12 -9.62
N VAL A 27 4.78 0.58 -10.77
CA VAL A 27 4.58 1.94 -11.27
C VAL A 27 3.10 2.21 -11.48
N SER A 28 2.37 1.33 -12.15
CA SER A 28 0.92 1.48 -12.36
C SER A 28 0.15 1.60 -11.05
N ARG A 29 0.47 0.74 -10.05
CA ARG A 29 -0.17 0.81 -8.73
C ARG A 29 0.14 2.12 -8.01
N SER A 30 1.40 2.53 -7.97
CA SER A 30 1.82 3.78 -7.32
C SER A 30 1.22 5.01 -8.00
N SER A 31 1.24 5.06 -9.34
CA SER A 31 0.59 6.12 -10.11
C SER A 31 -0.91 6.18 -9.83
N GLN A 32 -1.60 5.04 -9.81
CA GLN A 32 -3.02 4.98 -9.47
C GLN A 32 -3.28 5.54 -8.06
N GLN A 33 -2.54 5.06 -7.05
CA GLN A 33 -2.74 5.50 -5.67
C GLN A 33 -2.46 7.00 -5.51
N LEU A 34 -1.41 7.51 -6.14
CA LEU A 34 -1.08 8.93 -6.15
C LEU A 34 -2.19 9.76 -6.81
N THR A 35 -2.67 9.35 -7.98
CA THR A 35 -3.78 10.02 -8.68
C THR A 35 -5.04 10.05 -7.82
N LEU A 36 -5.38 8.93 -7.17
CA LEU A 36 -6.53 8.87 -6.28
C LEU A 36 -6.39 9.85 -5.11
N MET A 37 -5.24 9.88 -4.44
CA MET A 37 -5.00 10.84 -3.35
C MET A 37 -5.01 12.30 -3.82
N ALA A 38 -4.50 12.59 -5.02
CA ALA A 38 -4.46 13.93 -5.58
C ALA A 38 -5.85 14.48 -5.96
N LEU A 39 -6.76 13.60 -6.36
CA LEU A 39 -8.14 13.94 -6.74
C LEU A 39 -9.14 13.81 -5.59
N GLY A 40 -8.78 13.05 -4.55
CA GLY A 40 -9.59 12.83 -3.35
C GLY A 40 -9.81 14.12 -2.55
N LYS A 41 -10.80 14.09 -1.66
CA LYS A 41 -11.11 15.25 -0.80
C LYS A 41 -10.56 15.09 0.61
N ALA A 42 -10.13 13.89 0.98
CA ALA A 42 -9.60 13.59 2.30
C ALA A 42 -8.08 13.35 2.27
N SER A 43 -7.37 13.95 3.22
CA SER A 43 -5.98 13.60 3.50
C SER A 43 -5.88 12.27 4.23
N LEU A 44 -4.69 11.65 4.23
CA LEU A 44 -4.43 10.43 5.00
C LEU A 44 -4.73 10.64 6.49
N VAL A 45 -4.37 11.81 7.04
CA VAL A 45 -4.63 12.17 8.44
C VAL A 45 -6.14 12.18 8.73
N GLN A 46 -6.94 12.80 7.86
CA GLN A 46 -8.39 12.86 8.03
C GLN A 46 -9.04 11.46 7.95
N ILE A 47 -8.51 10.58 7.10
CA ILE A 47 -8.99 9.19 6.99
C ILE A 47 -8.67 8.43 8.28
N ILE A 48 -7.45 8.56 8.79
CA ILE A 48 -7.01 7.93 10.05
C ILE A 48 -7.87 8.42 11.21
N GLU A 49 -8.02 9.74 11.39
CA GLU A 49 -8.82 10.33 12.47
C GLU A 49 -10.28 9.87 12.44
N ARG A 50 -10.87 9.72 11.24
CA ARG A 50 -12.25 9.23 11.10
C ARG A 50 -12.38 7.79 11.58
N VAL A 51 -11.40 6.95 11.28
CA VAL A 51 -11.39 5.55 11.70
C VAL A 51 -11.14 5.43 13.21
N GLU A 52 -10.16 6.15 13.75
CA GLU A 52 -9.84 6.12 15.19
C GLU A 52 -11.00 6.63 16.07
N LYS A 53 -11.85 7.53 15.55
CA LYS A 53 -13.07 7.97 16.23
C LYS A 53 -14.16 6.89 16.33
N SER A 54 -14.14 5.90 15.45
CA SER A 54 -15.23 4.92 15.29
C SER A 54 -14.81 3.47 15.56
N GLN A 55 -13.50 3.20 15.63
CA GLN A 55 -12.96 1.87 15.88
C GLN A 55 -11.84 1.89 16.90
N SER A 56 -11.81 0.87 17.75
CA SER A 56 -10.68 0.60 18.63
C SER A 56 -9.52 -0.02 17.86
N GLY A 57 -8.30 0.23 18.33
CA GLY A 57 -7.07 -0.29 17.75
C GLY A 57 -6.22 0.76 17.05
N THR A 58 -5.23 0.30 16.30
CA THR A 58 -4.25 1.15 15.64
C THR A 58 -4.35 0.98 14.13
N VAL A 59 -4.56 2.08 13.41
CA VAL A 59 -4.45 2.09 11.95
C VAL A 59 -2.98 1.87 11.57
N PHE A 60 -2.69 0.84 10.78
CA PHE A 60 -1.32 0.56 10.33
C PHE A 60 -1.18 0.55 8.79
N SER A 61 -2.29 0.65 8.06
CA SER A 61 -2.26 0.76 6.60
C SER A 61 -3.46 1.54 6.10
N VAL A 62 -3.22 2.44 5.13
CA VAL A 62 -4.24 3.17 4.38
C VAL A 62 -3.87 3.07 2.90
N THR A 63 -4.71 2.44 2.09
CA THR A 63 -4.45 2.19 0.67
C THR A 63 -5.58 2.75 -0.19
N PRO A 64 -5.32 3.74 -1.07
CA PRO A 64 -6.31 4.21 -2.04
C PRO A 64 -6.61 3.13 -3.07
N VAL A 65 -7.89 2.85 -3.30
CA VAL A 65 -8.36 1.84 -4.25
C VAL A 65 -9.64 2.31 -4.95
N ILE A 66 -9.99 1.65 -6.06
CA ILE A 66 -11.31 1.78 -6.69
C ILE A 66 -12.13 0.56 -6.31
N ARG A 67 -13.29 0.77 -5.67
CA ARG A 67 -14.28 -0.27 -5.35
C ARG A 67 -15.64 0.16 -5.90
N ASN A 68 -16.31 -0.72 -6.64
CA ASN A 68 -17.63 -0.43 -7.23
C ASN A 68 -17.67 0.92 -7.97
N HIS A 69 -16.64 1.17 -8.79
CA HIS A 69 -16.45 2.42 -9.55
C HIS A 69 -16.32 3.70 -8.71
N LYS A 70 -16.02 3.59 -7.41
CA LYS A 70 -15.80 4.74 -6.51
C LYS A 70 -14.40 4.72 -5.90
N PRO A 71 -13.74 5.89 -5.77
CA PRO A 71 -12.49 6.00 -5.04
C PRO A 71 -12.75 5.86 -3.54
N VAL A 72 -12.04 4.95 -2.87
CA VAL A 72 -12.11 4.73 -1.42
C VAL A 72 -10.72 4.41 -0.87
N ALA A 73 -10.51 4.65 0.42
CA ALA A 73 -9.37 4.12 1.16
C ALA A 73 -9.75 2.79 1.80
N GLU A 74 -9.01 1.73 1.48
CA GLU A 74 -8.97 0.52 2.29
C GLU A 74 -8.07 0.79 3.50
N VAL A 75 -8.64 0.71 4.70
CA VAL A 75 -7.93 0.95 5.97
C VAL A 75 -7.83 -0.36 6.75
N LEU A 76 -6.62 -0.69 7.21
CA LEU A 76 -6.39 -1.83 8.09
C LEU A 76 -6.11 -1.36 9.51
N VAL A 77 -6.88 -1.90 10.45
CA VAL A 77 -6.80 -1.59 11.87
C VAL A 77 -6.40 -2.86 12.62
N ALA A 78 -5.34 -2.79 13.43
CA ALA A 78 -4.94 -3.86 14.31
C ALA A 78 -5.50 -3.63 15.72
N ASP A 79 -6.20 -4.61 16.27
CA ASP A 79 -6.69 -4.59 17.65
C ASP A 79 -6.61 -6.00 18.25
N LYS A 80 -5.88 -6.15 19.37
CA LYS A 80 -5.75 -7.41 20.14
C LYS A 80 -5.46 -8.65 19.27
N GLY A 81 -4.49 -8.53 18.36
CA GLY A 81 -4.06 -9.62 17.47
C GLY A 81 -5.02 -9.91 16.32
N LYS A 82 -6.08 -9.11 16.12
CA LYS A 82 -6.98 -9.18 14.97
C LYS A 82 -6.77 -7.98 14.07
N VAL A 83 -6.98 -8.19 12.77
CA VAL A 83 -6.94 -7.14 11.74
C VAL A 83 -8.33 -6.96 11.17
N THR A 84 -8.85 -5.74 11.24
CA THR A 84 -10.13 -5.35 10.65
C THR A 84 -9.87 -4.50 9.41
N ARG A 85 -10.59 -4.80 8.32
CA ARG A 85 -10.58 -4.03 7.08
C ARG A 85 -11.80 -3.12 7.02
N LEU A 86 -11.58 -1.84 6.75
CA LEU A 86 -12.64 -0.82 6.61
C LEU A 86 -12.50 -0.11 5.26
N MET A 87 -13.63 0.35 4.72
CA MET A 87 -13.66 1.20 3.52
C MET A 87 -14.03 2.61 3.96
N GLN A 88 -13.19 3.58 3.63
CA GLN A 88 -13.42 4.99 3.95
C GLN A 88 -13.55 5.81 2.66
N PRO A 89 -14.45 6.80 2.61
CA PRO A 89 -14.46 7.78 1.54
C PRO A 89 -13.10 8.47 1.41
N LEU A 90 -12.57 8.49 0.18
CA LEU A 90 -11.34 9.19 -0.22
C LEU A 90 -11.61 10.67 -0.52
#